data_AF-A0A7V6W2T7-F1
#
_entry.id   AF-A0A7V6W2T7-F1
#
_cell.length_a   1.000
_cell.length_b   1.000
_cell.length_c   1.000
_cell.angle_alpha   90.00
_cell.angle_beta   90.00
_cell.angle_gamma   90.00
#
_symmetry.space_group_name_H-M   'P 1'
#
loop_
_entity.id
_entity.type
_entity.pdbx_description
1 polymer ?
#
loop_
_entity_poly.entity_id
_entity_poly.type
_entity_poly.pdbx_seq_one_letter_code
_entity_poly.pdbx_strand_id
1 'polypeptide(L)'
;MTSYQIKKGDTLWDIARVHGITLEVLLAANPGIQNPHLIYPGEIINIPRVGSGDYLVTKGDTMWDIAQNYNISLNSLKAANTQISNPNLIYPGQIINIPDGISTDTPPEAPAASEREFEQEVVRLVNAERASNGVPSLNESNEISNVARVKSEDFIVNRYFAHNSPTYGTPFEMLTSFQIPYTAAAENIASGQRTPEEVMRYWMNSPGHRSNILNSNYNNIGVGVARDQNGNLYWTQLFTRN
;
A
#
# COMPACT_ATOMS: atom_id res chain seq x y z
N MET A 1 -16.40 -7.98 21.41
CA MET A 1 -15.06 -7.85 22.04
C MET A 1 -14.48 -9.23 22.22
N THR A 2 -13.17 -9.35 22.18
CA THR A 2 -12.41 -10.55 22.54
C THR A 2 -11.35 -10.16 23.56
N SER A 3 -11.06 -11.01 24.53
CA SER A 3 -10.02 -10.74 25.52
C SER A 3 -8.64 -11.15 24.98
N TYR A 4 -7.61 -10.34 25.23
CA TYR A 4 -6.22 -10.65 24.92
C TYR A 4 -5.39 -10.64 26.21
N GLN A 5 -4.57 -11.66 26.39
CA GLN A 5 -3.64 -11.74 27.52
C GLN A 5 -2.27 -11.23 27.08
N ILE A 6 -1.80 -10.16 27.74
CA ILE A 6 -0.52 -9.52 27.48
C ILE A 6 0.62 -10.51 27.71
N LYS A 7 1.53 -10.61 26.74
CA LYS A 7 2.71 -11.48 26.80
C LYS A 7 3.96 -10.65 27.10
N LYS A 8 5.02 -11.34 27.53
CA LYS A 8 6.32 -10.72 27.77
C LYS A 8 6.85 -10.12 26.46
N GLY A 9 7.08 -8.81 26.46
CA GLY A 9 7.58 -8.08 25.29
C GLY A 9 6.50 -7.41 24.45
N ASP A 10 5.23 -7.59 24.79
CA ASP A 10 4.15 -6.88 24.10
C ASP A 10 4.19 -5.37 24.41
N THR A 11 3.79 -4.57 23.43
CA THR A 11 3.37 -3.18 23.63
C THR A 11 1.90 -3.04 23.23
N LEU A 12 1.16 -2.11 23.84
CA LEU A 12 -0.22 -1.84 23.41
C LEU A 12 -0.29 -1.39 21.94
N TRP A 13 0.78 -0.76 21.44
CA TRP A 13 0.88 -0.36 20.05
C TRP A 13 1.00 -1.57 19.11
N ASP A 14 1.86 -2.53 19.44
CA ASP A 14 2.00 -3.77 18.66
C ASP A 14 0.75 -4.64 18.74
N ILE A 15 0.11 -4.71 19.92
CA ILE A 15 -1.15 -5.44 20.10
C ILE A 15 -2.25 -4.77 19.24
N ALA A 16 -2.42 -3.45 19.33
CA ALA A 16 -3.39 -2.72 18.53
C ALA A 16 -3.18 -2.96 17.02
N ARG A 17 -1.92 -2.86 16.56
CA ARG A 17 -1.52 -3.14 15.18
C ARG A 17 -1.84 -4.57 14.76
N VAL A 18 -1.50 -5.58 15.57
CA VAL A 18 -1.78 -7.01 15.28
C VAL A 18 -3.29 -7.27 15.22
N HIS A 19 -4.08 -6.52 15.98
CA HIS A 19 -5.53 -6.64 16.03
C HIS A 19 -6.28 -5.65 15.12
N GLY A 20 -5.58 -4.94 14.23
CA GLY A 20 -6.20 -4.07 13.22
C GLY A 20 -6.94 -2.87 13.80
N ILE A 21 -6.56 -2.40 14.99
CA ILE A 21 -7.17 -1.25 15.68
C ILE A 21 -6.09 -0.21 16.02
N THR A 22 -6.49 1.04 16.23
CA THR A 22 -5.55 2.07 16.70
C THR A 22 -5.27 1.90 18.20
N LEU A 23 -4.13 2.42 18.66
CA LEU A 23 -3.81 2.47 20.09
C LEU A 23 -4.90 3.23 20.87
N GLU A 24 -5.46 4.28 20.28
CA GLU A 24 -6.55 5.06 20.88
C GLU A 24 -7.81 4.22 21.08
N VAL A 25 -8.22 3.46 20.07
CA VAL A 25 -9.38 2.54 20.15
C VAL A 25 -9.14 1.44 21.19
N LEU A 26 -7.92 0.92 21.27
CA LEU A 26 -7.54 -0.06 22.28
C LEU A 26 -7.61 0.56 23.70
N LEU A 27 -7.13 1.78 23.90
CA LEU A 27 -7.19 2.46 25.20
C LEU A 27 -8.62 2.84 25.60
N ALA A 28 -9.46 3.26 24.66
CA ALA A 28 -10.87 3.56 24.91
C ALA A 28 -11.65 2.34 25.40
N ALA A 29 -11.31 1.14 24.89
CA ALA A 29 -11.89 -0.12 25.35
C ALA A 29 -11.33 -0.61 26.70
N ASN A 30 -10.25 0.02 27.19
CA ASN A 30 -9.55 -0.34 28.42
C ASN A 30 -9.30 0.88 29.32
N PRO A 31 -10.36 1.55 29.83
CA PRO A 31 -10.25 2.78 30.61
C PRO A 31 -9.47 2.63 31.93
N GLY A 32 -9.21 1.39 32.36
CA GLY A 32 -8.34 1.10 33.52
C GLY A 32 -6.85 1.28 33.25
N ILE A 33 -6.43 1.36 31.98
CA ILE A 33 -5.03 1.58 31.60
C ILE A 33 -4.75 3.08 31.63
N GLN A 34 -4.23 3.55 32.76
CA GLN A 34 -3.90 4.97 32.95
C GLN A 34 -2.60 5.39 32.24
N ASN A 35 -1.66 4.44 32.07
CA ASN A 35 -0.40 4.68 31.37
C ASN A 35 -0.18 3.60 30.30
N PRO A 36 -0.27 3.94 29.00
CA PRO A 36 -0.11 2.99 27.90
C PRO A 36 1.27 2.33 27.81
N HIS A 37 2.29 2.89 28.46
CA HIS A 37 3.66 2.35 28.51
C HIS A 37 3.89 1.40 29.68
N LEU A 38 2.92 1.28 30.58
CA LEU A 38 3.03 0.48 31.80
C LEU A 38 1.97 -0.63 31.81
N ILE A 39 2.25 -1.68 31.04
CA ILE A 39 1.46 -2.91 30.99
C ILE A 39 2.28 -4.09 31.50
N TYR A 40 1.62 -5.12 32.03
CA TYR A 40 2.31 -6.27 32.62
C TYR A 40 1.95 -7.58 31.92
N PRO A 41 2.93 -8.49 31.71
CA PRO A 41 2.63 -9.83 31.22
C PRO A 41 1.64 -10.56 32.13
N GLY A 42 0.62 -11.16 31.53
CA GLY A 42 -0.48 -11.84 32.20
C GLY A 42 -1.73 -10.98 32.39
N GLU A 43 -1.63 -9.65 32.24
CA GLU A 43 -2.77 -8.74 32.26
C GLU A 43 -3.71 -9.03 31.09
N ILE A 44 -5.02 -8.97 31.33
CA ILE A 44 -6.03 -9.21 30.31
C ILE A 44 -6.62 -7.87 29.91
N ILE A 45 -6.54 -7.56 28.62
CA ILE A 45 -7.14 -6.36 28.03
C ILE A 45 -8.26 -6.75 27.07
N ASN A 46 -9.25 -5.87 26.98
CA ASN A 46 -10.36 -6.00 26.05
C ASN A 46 -9.91 -5.53 24.67
N ILE A 47 -9.93 -6.43 23.69
CA ILE A 47 -9.82 -6.06 22.29
C ILE A 47 -11.24 -5.82 21.77
N PRO A 48 -11.60 -4.57 21.41
CA PRO A 48 -12.88 -4.31 20.77
C PRO A 48 -12.98 -5.15 19.50
N ARG A 49 -14.11 -5.86 19.33
CA ARG A 49 -14.44 -6.40 18.00
C ARG A 49 -14.88 -5.18 17.21
N VAL A 50 -14.12 -4.81 16.20
CA VAL A 50 -14.56 -3.80 15.24
C VAL A 50 -15.63 -4.44 14.35
N GLY A 51 -16.89 -4.20 14.73
CA GLY A 51 -18.03 -4.23 13.83
C GLY A 51 -18.54 -2.81 13.72
N SER A 52 -18.42 -2.28 12.49
CA SER A 52 -19.07 -1.13 11.85
C SER A 52 -19.20 0.24 12.51
N GLY A 53 -19.26 1.21 11.61
CA GLY A 53 -19.67 2.58 11.85
C GLY A 53 -18.93 3.45 10.86
N ASP A 54 -17.73 3.84 11.26
CA ASP A 54 -16.92 4.85 10.59
C ASP A 54 -15.44 4.63 10.93
N TYR A 55 -14.57 4.75 9.94
CA TYR A 55 -13.11 4.76 10.07
C TYR A 55 -12.58 6.13 9.67
N LEU A 56 -11.78 6.74 10.53
CA LEU A 56 -11.07 7.98 10.24
C LEU A 56 -9.77 7.65 9.53
N VAL A 57 -9.70 7.98 8.24
CA VAL A 57 -8.50 7.81 7.42
C VAL A 57 -7.35 8.61 8.02
N THR A 58 -6.19 7.97 8.13
CA THR A 58 -4.96 8.56 8.62
C THR A 58 -3.94 8.71 7.48
N LYS A 59 -2.84 9.43 7.75
CA LYS A 59 -1.80 9.65 6.74
C LYS A 59 -1.16 8.34 6.31
N GLY A 60 -1.29 8.03 5.03
CA GLY A 60 -0.71 6.83 4.40
C GLY A 60 -1.68 5.66 4.29
N ASP A 61 -2.90 5.80 4.80
CA ASP A 61 -3.92 4.76 4.63
C ASP A 61 -4.38 4.62 3.19
N THR A 62 -4.67 3.38 2.79
CA THR A 62 -5.39 3.06 1.57
C THR A 62 -6.66 2.28 1.92
N MET A 63 -7.70 2.36 1.08
CA MET A 63 -8.87 1.49 1.25
C MET A 63 -8.48 0.01 1.23
N TRP A 64 -7.40 -0.33 0.53
CA TRP A 64 -6.89 -1.69 0.53
C TRP A 64 -6.31 -2.09 1.89
N ASP A 65 -5.42 -1.27 2.47
CA ASP A 65 -4.82 -1.54 3.79
C ASP A 65 -5.92 -1.58 4.87
N ILE A 66 -6.88 -0.67 4.78
CA ILE A 66 -8.04 -0.66 5.69
C ILE A 66 -8.86 -1.94 5.48
N ALA A 67 -9.14 -2.34 4.25
CA ALA A 67 -9.88 -3.58 4.00
C ALA A 67 -9.15 -4.81 4.58
N GLN A 68 -7.83 -4.90 4.41
CA GLN A 68 -7.01 -5.96 4.99
C GLN A 68 -7.03 -5.94 6.52
N ASN A 69 -6.81 -4.77 7.13
CA ASN A 69 -6.79 -4.60 8.59
C ASN A 69 -8.11 -4.98 9.24
N TYR A 70 -9.22 -4.73 8.55
CA TYR A 70 -10.57 -5.06 9.00
C TYR A 70 -11.04 -6.45 8.52
N ASN A 71 -10.18 -7.20 7.83
CA ASN A 71 -10.46 -8.52 7.27
C ASN A 71 -11.75 -8.54 6.42
N ILE A 72 -11.92 -7.51 5.60
CA ILE A 72 -13.02 -7.34 4.65
C ILE A 72 -12.47 -7.23 3.23
N SER A 73 -13.38 -7.44 2.28
CA SER A 73 -13.11 -7.31 0.85
C SER A 73 -12.95 -5.83 0.47
N LEU A 74 -11.94 -5.44 -0.32
CA LEU A 74 -11.84 -4.08 -0.88
C LEU A 74 -13.12 -3.71 -1.66
N ASN A 75 -13.74 -4.67 -2.35
CA ASN A 75 -15.02 -4.45 -3.03
C ASN A 75 -16.15 -4.19 -2.04
N SER A 76 -16.20 -4.89 -0.91
CA SER A 76 -17.18 -4.64 0.14
C SER A 76 -16.98 -3.27 0.79
N LEU A 77 -15.72 -2.87 1.00
CA LEU A 77 -15.40 -1.55 1.51
C LEU A 77 -15.78 -0.46 0.50
N LYS A 78 -15.49 -0.65 -0.80
CA LYS A 78 -15.94 0.24 -1.88
C LYS A 78 -17.45 0.35 -1.94
N ALA A 79 -18.16 -0.77 -1.85
CA ALA A 79 -19.62 -0.82 -1.89
C ALA A 79 -20.26 -0.15 -0.67
N ALA A 80 -19.61 -0.21 0.50
CA ALA A 80 -20.03 0.53 1.69
C ALA A 80 -19.75 2.04 1.57
N ASN A 81 -18.88 2.44 0.65
CA ASN A 81 -18.39 3.81 0.48
C ASN A 81 -18.70 4.39 -0.90
N THR A 82 -19.94 4.23 -1.40
CA THR A 82 -20.33 4.75 -2.72
C THR A 82 -20.20 6.27 -2.86
N GLN A 83 -20.11 7.01 -1.75
CA GLN A 83 -19.81 8.44 -1.73
C GLN A 83 -18.37 8.78 -2.15
N ILE A 84 -17.48 7.79 -2.23
CA ILE A 84 -16.08 7.97 -2.61
C ILE A 84 -15.93 7.64 -4.10
N SER A 85 -15.92 8.70 -4.92
CA SER A 85 -15.85 8.57 -6.38
C SER A 85 -14.59 7.85 -6.87
N ASN A 86 -13.47 8.02 -6.16
CA ASN A 86 -12.24 7.28 -6.42
C ASN A 86 -11.74 6.61 -5.14
N PRO A 87 -11.97 5.29 -4.98
CA PRO A 87 -11.54 4.51 -3.82
C PRO A 87 -10.04 4.53 -3.52
N ASN A 88 -9.22 4.88 -4.50
CA ASN A 88 -7.78 4.98 -4.34
C ASN A 88 -7.33 6.34 -3.77
N LEU A 89 -8.25 7.31 -3.68
CA LEU A 89 -8.03 8.66 -3.16
C LEU A 89 -8.83 8.86 -1.88
N ILE A 90 -8.33 8.30 -0.78
CA ILE A 90 -8.79 8.64 0.55
C ILE A 90 -7.80 9.60 1.22
N TYR A 91 -8.31 10.58 1.97
CA TYR A 91 -7.50 11.64 2.57
C TYR A 91 -7.47 11.53 4.08
N PRO A 92 -6.36 11.90 4.75
CA PRO A 92 -6.33 11.98 6.20
C PRO A 92 -7.45 12.88 6.73
N GLY A 93 -8.19 12.38 7.72
CA GLY A 93 -9.38 13.04 8.25
C GLY A 93 -10.69 12.70 7.52
N GLN A 94 -10.63 11.99 6.39
CA GLN A 94 -11.82 11.48 5.72
C GLN A 94 -12.42 10.33 6.51
N ILE A 95 -13.75 10.34 6.68
CA ILE A 95 -14.46 9.24 7.32
C ILE A 95 -14.97 8.29 6.24
N ILE A 96 -14.67 6.99 6.37
CA ILE A 96 -15.18 5.93 5.49
C ILE A 96 -15.96 4.90 6.31
N ASN A 97 -17.05 4.39 5.74
CA ASN A 97 -17.87 3.36 6.36
C ASN A 97 -17.18 2.00 6.26
N ILE A 98 -17.03 1.31 7.38
CA ILE A 98 -16.58 -0.08 7.39
C ILE A 98 -17.83 -0.98 7.42
N PRO A 99 -18.08 -1.81 6.39
CA PRO A 99 -19.28 -2.65 6.32
C PRO A 99 -19.36 -3.67 7.48
N ASP A 100 -20.58 -3.93 7.93
CA ASP A 100 -20.88 -5.00 8.88
C ASP A 100 -20.76 -6.37 8.22
N GLY A 101 -19.76 -7.13 8.63
CA GLY A 101 -19.63 -8.54 8.30
C GLY A 101 -18.25 -8.91 7.79
N ILE A 102 -17.75 -10.02 8.33
CA ILE A 102 -16.85 -10.92 7.60
C ILE A 102 -17.64 -11.45 6.40
N SER A 103 -17.69 -10.69 5.31
CA SER A 103 -18.21 -11.18 4.04
C SER A 103 -17.31 -12.34 3.59
N THR A 104 -17.88 -13.54 3.56
CA THR A 104 -17.23 -14.75 3.03
C THR A 104 -17.15 -14.77 1.50
N ASP A 105 -17.59 -13.70 0.84
CA ASP A 105 -17.14 -13.40 -0.51
C ASP A 105 -15.67 -13.01 -0.40
N THR A 106 -14.82 -13.97 -0.76
CA THR A 106 -13.36 -13.88 -0.82
C THR A 106 -12.93 -12.43 -1.10
N PRO A 107 -12.07 -11.83 -0.27
CA PRO A 107 -11.47 -10.54 -0.56
C PRO A 107 -11.06 -10.48 -2.03
N PRO A 108 -11.20 -9.34 -2.75
CA PRO A 108 -10.37 -9.12 -3.93
C PRO A 108 -8.98 -9.40 -3.42
N GLU A 109 -8.36 -10.43 -4.00
CA GLU A 109 -7.16 -11.06 -3.47
C GLU A 109 -6.26 -9.92 -3.00
N ALA A 110 -6.04 -9.83 -1.68
CA ALA A 110 -4.86 -9.15 -1.18
C ALA A 110 -3.74 -9.56 -2.15
N PRO A 111 -2.92 -8.68 -2.75
CA PRO A 111 -1.69 -9.12 -3.37
C PRO A 111 -1.15 -10.25 -2.50
N ALA A 112 -1.24 -11.48 -3.02
CA ALA A 112 -0.80 -12.66 -2.31
C ALA A 112 0.59 -12.30 -1.83
N ALA A 113 0.95 -12.56 -0.57
CA ALA A 113 2.17 -12.05 0.08
C ALA A 113 3.36 -11.80 -0.89
N SER A 114 3.54 -12.68 -1.87
CA SER A 114 4.21 -12.46 -3.16
C SER A 114 4.19 -11.07 -3.83
N GLU A 115 3.10 -10.34 -4.14
CA GLU A 115 3.23 -9.08 -4.91
C GLU A 115 3.80 -7.94 -4.07
N ARG A 116 3.45 -7.83 -2.78
CA ARG A 116 4.10 -6.84 -1.90
C ARG A 116 5.56 -7.20 -1.67
N GLU A 117 5.87 -8.48 -1.50
CA GLU A 117 7.25 -8.98 -1.46
C GLU A 117 7.98 -8.66 -2.78
N PHE A 118 7.29 -8.74 -3.92
CA PHE A 118 7.84 -8.42 -5.23
C PHE A 118 8.12 -6.92 -5.38
N GLU A 119 7.21 -6.05 -4.93
CA GLU A 119 7.45 -4.60 -4.89
C GLU A 119 8.71 -4.27 -4.08
N GLN A 120 8.81 -4.82 -2.86
CA GLN A 120 9.95 -4.62 -1.97
C GLN A 120 11.25 -5.15 -2.56
N GLU A 121 11.21 -6.34 -3.19
CA GLU A 121 12.39 -6.92 -3.82
C GLU A 121 12.82 -6.12 -5.04
N VAL A 122 11.90 -5.58 -5.85
CA VAL A 122 12.24 -4.66 -6.93
C VAL A 122 12.91 -3.40 -6.39
N VAL A 123 12.41 -2.79 -5.31
CA VAL A 123 13.05 -1.62 -4.68
C VAL A 123 14.48 -1.97 -4.22
N ARG A 124 14.66 -3.12 -3.57
CA ARG A 124 15.97 -3.62 -3.14
C ARG A 124 16.93 -3.79 -4.33
N LEU A 125 16.46 -4.40 -5.41
CA LEU A 125 17.24 -4.62 -6.63
C LEU A 125 17.59 -3.31 -7.35
N VAL A 126 16.67 -2.34 -7.42
CA VAL A 126 16.96 -0.99 -7.93
C VAL A 126 18.11 -0.36 -7.15
N ASN A 127 18.05 -0.40 -5.82
CA ASN A 127 19.10 0.18 -4.98
C ASN A 127 20.43 -0.58 -5.09
N ALA A 128 20.41 -1.90 -5.32
CA ALA A 128 21.61 -2.66 -5.63
C ALA A 128 22.23 -2.23 -6.98
N GLU A 129 21.41 -2.03 -8.02
CA GLU A 129 21.87 -1.53 -9.32
C GLU A 129 22.46 -0.11 -9.20
N ARG A 130 21.77 0.79 -8.49
CA ARG A 130 22.25 2.16 -8.24
C ARG A 130 23.58 2.17 -7.49
N ALA A 131 23.72 1.36 -6.45
CA ALA A 131 24.98 1.21 -5.71
C ALA A 131 26.12 0.72 -6.61
N SER A 132 25.86 -0.30 -7.45
CA SER A 132 26.87 -0.83 -8.38
C SER A 132 27.32 0.17 -9.46
N ASN A 133 26.48 1.16 -9.77
CA ASN A 133 26.77 2.24 -10.72
C ASN A 133 27.20 3.54 -10.03
N GLY A 134 27.43 3.54 -8.70
CA GLY A 134 27.90 4.71 -7.95
C GLY A 134 26.86 5.83 -7.79
N VAL A 135 25.56 5.51 -7.89
CA VAL A 135 24.45 6.47 -7.74
C VAL A 135 23.80 6.29 -6.36
N PRO A 136 23.42 7.37 -5.64
CA PRO A 136 22.80 7.27 -4.32
C PRO A 136 21.50 6.44 -4.32
N SER A 137 21.25 5.68 -3.27
CA SER A 137 20.00 4.92 -3.10
C SER A 137 18.76 5.83 -3.09
N LEU A 138 17.63 5.28 -3.53
CA LEU A 138 16.30 5.89 -3.44
C LEU A 138 15.63 5.47 -2.13
N ASN A 139 14.87 6.40 -1.54
CA ASN A 139 13.98 6.10 -0.42
C ASN A 139 12.68 5.49 -0.94
N GLU A 140 12.26 4.36 -0.37
CA GLU A 140 10.94 3.80 -0.66
C GLU A 140 9.85 4.71 -0.06
N SER A 141 8.87 5.10 -0.87
CA SER A 141 7.66 5.80 -0.41
C SER A 141 6.45 4.91 -0.60
N ASN A 142 5.71 4.68 0.49
CA ASN A 142 4.45 3.96 0.45
C ASN A 142 3.40 4.71 -0.36
N GLU A 143 3.37 6.05 -0.28
CA GLU A 143 2.43 6.87 -1.04
C GLU A 143 2.67 6.74 -2.55
N ILE A 144 3.94 6.77 -3.00
CA ILE A 144 4.28 6.57 -4.42
C ILE A 144 4.00 5.13 -4.84
N SER A 145 4.29 4.15 -3.99
CA SER A 145 4.04 2.73 -4.27
C SER A 145 2.54 2.47 -4.45
N ASN A 146 1.69 3.15 -3.67
CA ASN A 146 0.24 3.10 -3.86
C ASN A 146 -0.15 3.61 -5.26
N VAL A 147 0.38 4.76 -5.71
CA VAL A 147 0.10 5.27 -7.07
C VAL A 147 0.55 4.27 -8.13
N ALA A 148 1.74 3.69 -7.98
CA ALA A 148 2.26 2.69 -8.91
C ALA A 148 1.41 1.40 -8.93
N ARG A 149 0.84 1.00 -7.80
CA ARG A 149 -0.05 -0.17 -7.73
C ARG A 149 -1.37 0.10 -8.40
N VAL A 150 -1.96 1.27 -8.13
CA VAL A 150 -3.18 1.70 -8.83
C VAL A 150 -2.95 1.75 -10.33
N LYS A 151 -1.79 2.24 -10.78
CA LYS A 151 -1.42 2.23 -12.20
C LYS A 151 -1.37 0.82 -12.78
N SER A 152 -0.84 -0.13 -12.01
CA SER A 152 -0.74 -1.54 -12.41
C SER A 152 -2.12 -2.21 -12.48
N GLU A 153 -3.01 -1.92 -11.53
CA GLU A 153 -4.41 -2.37 -11.53
C GLU A 153 -5.22 -1.74 -12.67
N ASP A 154 -4.96 -0.47 -12.96
CA ASP A 154 -5.61 0.29 -14.02
C ASP A 154 -5.39 -0.35 -15.40
N PHE A 155 -4.19 -0.90 -15.66
CA PHE A 155 -3.92 -1.68 -16.87
C PHE A 155 -4.89 -2.86 -17.07
N ILE A 156 -5.21 -3.54 -15.97
CA ILE A 156 -6.07 -4.72 -15.97
C ILE A 156 -7.54 -4.30 -16.15
N VAL A 157 -7.98 -3.32 -15.34
CA VAL A 157 -9.38 -2.86 -15.32
C VAL A 157 -9.76 -2.21 -16.64
N ASN A 158 -8.92 -1.32 -17.16
CA ASN A 158 -9.18 -0.57 -18.39
C ASN A 158 -8.60 -1.25 -19.64
N ARG A 159 -8.05 -2.46 -19.51
CA ARG A 159 -7.56 -3.31 -20.61
C ARG A 159 -6.61 -2.58 -21.55
N TYR A 160 -5.59 -1.93 -20.99
CA TYR A 160 -4.60 -1.17 -21.74
C TYR A 160 -3.21 -1.36 -21.14
N PHE A 161 -2.17 -1.02 -21.90
CA PHE A 161 -0.80 -1.03 -21.40
C PHE A 161 0.01 0.10 -22.05
N ALA A 162 -0.04 1.29 -21.43
CA ALA A 162 0.62 2.50 -21.89
C ALA A 162 0.89 3.46 -20.72
N HIS A 163 1.83 4.40 -20.91
CA HIS A 163 2.11 5.44 -19.90
C HIS A 163 0.86 6.28 -19.57
N ASN A 164 0.07 6.65 -20.58
CA ASN A 164 -1.12 7.46 -20.36
C ASN A 164 -2.30 6.56 -19.98
N SER A 165 -2.83 6.77 -18.78
CA SER A 165 -4.07 6.17 -18.29
C SER A 165 -5.29 6.82 -18.95
N PRO A 166 -6.28 6.02 -19.38
CA PRO A 166 -7.57 6.55 -19.82
C PRO A 166 -8.39 7.16 -18.66
N THR A 167 -8.07 6.81 -17.41
CA THR A 167 -8.75 7.29 -16.20
C THR A 167 -8.00 8.45 -15.54
N TYR A 168 -6.67 8.37 -15.47
CA TYR A 168 -5.83 9.26 -14.67
C TYR A 168 -4.92 10.18 -15.50
N GLY A 169 -4.94 10.07 -16.83
CA GLY A 169 -4.07 10.84 -17.71
C GLY A 169 -2.62 10.35 -17.68
N THR A 170 -1.67 11.27 -17.85
CA THR A 170 -0.23 10.98 -17.77
C THR A 170 0.18 10.49 -16.37
N PRO A 171 1.34 9.82 -16.22
CA PRO A 171 1.84 9.41 -14.90
C PRO A 171 1.99 10.58 -13.92
N PHE A 172 2.24 11.79 -14.44
CA PHE A 172 2.40 13.03 -13.67
C PHE A 172 1.05 13.58 -13.18
N GLU A 173 0.03 13.56 -14.04
CA GLU A 173 -1.34 13.87 -13.65
C GLU A 173 -1.85 12.87 -12.62
N MET A 174 -1.47 11.59 -12.77
CA MET A 174 -1.77 10.56 -11.79
C MET A 174 -1.09 10.87 -10.44
N LEU A 175 0.22 11.10 -10.37
CA LEU A 175 0.90 11.54 -9.15
C LEU A 175 0.24 12.78 -8.51
N THR A 176 -0.15 13.76 -9.34
CA THR A 176 -0.83 14.99 -8.90
C THR A 176 -2.21 14.70 -8.32
N SER A 177 -2.99 13.80 -8.94
CA SER A 177 -4.32 13.42 -8.45
C SER A 177 -4.28 12.73 -7.10
N PHE A 178 -3.18 12.03 -6.81
CA PHE A 178 -2.86 11.43 -5.51
C PHE A 178 -2.13 12.37 -4.55
N GLN A 179 -2.03 13.66 -4.92
CA GLN A 179 -1.39 14.71 -4.11
C GLN A 179 0.06 14.38 -3.73
N ILE A 180 0.77 13.63 -4.58
CA ILE A 180 2.19 13.36 -4.38
C ILE A 180 2.98 14.59 -4.80
N PRO A 181 3.71 15.28 -3.90
CA PRO A 181 4.54 16.40 -4.28
C PRO A 181 5.80 15.92 -5.02
N TYR A 182 6.13 16.57 -6.14
CA TYR A 182 7.37 16.33 -6.86
C TYR A 182 7.83 17.57 -7.64
N THR A 183 9.14 17.68 -7.85
CA THR A 183 9.79 18.65 -8.74
C THR A 183 10.35 17.99 -10.01
N ALA A 184 10.54 16.67 -9.96
CA ALA A 184 10.83 15.84 -11.12
C ALA A 184 10.25 14.44 -10.88
N ALA A 185 9.82 13.76 -11.95
CA ALA A 185 9.34 12.39 -11.87
C ALA A 185 9.68 11.59 -13.14
N ALA A 186 9.62 10.26 -13.05
CA ALA A 186 9.69 9.34 -14.18
C ALA A 186 8.92 8.05 -13.90
N GLU A 187 8.57 7.33 -14.95
CA GLU A 187 7.87 6.04 -14.88
C GLU A 187 8.60 4.98 -15.70
N ASN A 188 8.72 3.77 -15.14
CA ASN A 188 8.97 2.56 -15.90
C ASN A 188 7.77 1.61 -15.76
N ILE A 189 7.34 0.99 -16.86
CA ILE A 189 6.25 -0.01 -16.86
C ILE A 189 6.74 -1.30 -17.50
N ALA A 190 6.24 -2.43 -17.03
CA ALA A 190 6.48 -3.73 -17.65
C ALA A 190 5.29 -4.68 -17.45
N SER A 191 5.18 -5.68 -18.32
CA SER A 191 4.18 -6.74 -18.20
C SER A 191 4.72 -8.08 -18.70
N GLY A 192 4.26 -9.16 -18.08
CA GLY A 192 4.58 -10.53 -18.46
C GLY A 192 5.81 -11.14 -17.78
N GLN A 193 6.66 -10.34 -17.12
CA GLN A 193 7.75 -10.85 -16.28
C GLN A 193 7.16 -11.47 -15.01
N ARG A 194 7.73 -12.60 -14.57
CA ARG A 194 7.14 -13.44 -13.51
C ARG A 194 7.75 -13.19 -12.15
N THR A 195 8.94 -12.59 -12.10
CA THR A 195 9.66 -12.32 -10.85
C THR A 195 10.31 -10.92 -10.84
N PRO A 196 10.64 -10.39 -9.66
CA PRO A 196 11.42 -9.15 -9.51
C PRO A 196 12.72 -9.12 -10.31
N GLU A 197 13.46 -10.23 -10.34
CA GLU A 197 14.73 -10.32 -11.06
C GLU A 197 14.52 -10.28 -12.58
N GLU A 198 13.46 -10.92 -13.08
CA GLU A 198 13.12 -10.89 -14.50
C GLU A 198 12.76 -9.48 -14.97
N VAL A 199 11.93 -8.76 -14.20
CA VAL A 199 11.53 -7.38 -14.55
C VAL A 199 12.68 -6.40 -14.41
N MET A 200 13.53 -6.55 -13.38
CA MET A 200 14.72 -5.72 -13.22
C MET A 200 15.72 -5.91 -14.35
N ARG A 201 15.99 -7.16 -14.76
CA ARG A 201 16.82 -7.44 -15.93
C ARG A 201 16.23 -6.85 -17.20
N TYR A 202 14.91 -6.91 -17.37
CA TYR A 202 14.23 -6.30 -18.51
C TYR A 202 14.42 -4.77 -18.54
N TRP A 203 14.20 -4.08 -17.43
CA TRP A 203 14.41 -2.63 -17.35
C TRP A 203 15.88 -2.23 -17.53
N MET A 204 16.83 -2.93 -16.90
CA MET A 204 18.25 -2.59 -16.99
C MET A 204 18.87 -2.84 -18.38
N ASN A 205 18.25 -3.70 -19.19
CA ASN A 205 18.62 -3.94 -20.59
C ASN A 205 17.94 -2.97 -21.58
N SER A 206 17.02 -2.14 -21.13
CA SER A 206 16.39 -1.08 -21.94
C SER A 206 17.06 0.27 -21.64
N PRO A 207 17.68 0.96 -22.62
CA PRO A 207 18.34 2.23 -22.38
C PRO A 207 17.44 3.29 -21.72
N GLY A 208 16.17 3.37 -22.14
CA GLY A 208 15.18 4.30 -21.56
C GLY A 208 14.89 3.99 -20.10
N HIS A 209 14.52 2.75 -19.78
CA HIS A 209 14.18 2.37 -18.41
C HIS A 209 15.39 2.43 -17.47
N ARG A 210 16.56 1.97 -17.95
CA ARG A 210 17.84 2.08 -17.23
C ARG A 210 18.17 3.53 -16.91
N SER A 211 17.93 4.45 -17.84
CA SER A 211 18.21 5.87 -17.61
C SER A 211 17.40 6.43 -16.45
N ASN A 212 16.13 6.02 -16.28
CA ASN A 212 15.31 6.40 -15.13
C ASN A 212 15.85 5.82 -13.82
N ILE A 213 16.17 4.52 -13.80
CA ILE A 213 16.69 3.80 -12.62
C ILE A 213 17.99 4.41 -12.12
N LEU A 214 18.90 4.81 -13.02
CA LEU A 214 20.22 5.35 -12.67
C LEU A 214 20.27 6.88 -12.61
N ASN A 215 19.14 7.56 -12.78
CA ASN A 215 19.11 9.02 -12.72
C ASN A 215 19.34 9.49 -11.27
N SER A 216 20.42 10.23 -11.03
CA SER A 216 20.78 10.78 -9.73
C SER A 216 19.89 11.96 -9.31
N ASN A 217 19.01 12.45 -10.19
CA ASN A 217 18.08 13.52 -9.88
C ASN A 217 16.93 13.06 -8.96
N TYR A 218 16.60 11.77 -8.94
CA TYR A 218 15.54 11.22 -8.09
C TYR A 218 16.08 10.77 -6.73
N ASN A 219 15.27 10.93 -5.69
CA ASN A 219 15.56 10.54 -4.31
C ASN A 219 14.49 9.62 -3.70
N ASN A 220 13.34 9.43 -4.35
CA ASN A 220 12.31 8.50 -3.92
C ASN A 220 11.91 7.51 -5.03
N ILE A 221 11.43 6.34 -4.62
CA ILE A 221 10.83 5.34 -5.48
C ILE A 221 9.54 4.80 -4.85
N GLY A 222 8.57 4.50 -5.69
CA GLY A 222 7.51 3.56 -5.36
C GLY A 222 7.35 2.52 -6.44
N VAL A 223 7.06 1.29 -6.04
CA VAL A 223 6.84 0.17 -6.95
C VAL A 223 5.46 -0.39 -6.69
N GLY A 224 4.74 -0.69 -7.77
CA GLY A 224 3.43 -1.33 -7.72
C GLY A 224 3.38 -2.54 -8.61
N VAL A 225 2.72 -3.59 -8.12
CA VAL A 225 2.50 -4.83 -8.87
C VAL A 225 1.03 -5.22 -8.80
N ALA A 226 0.46 -5.63 -9.93
CA ALA A 226 -0.88 -6.19 -10.00
C ALA A 226 -0.90 -7.44 -10.88
N ARG A 227 -1.79 -8.39 -10.55
CA ARG A 227 -1.96 -9.66 -11.25
C ARG A 227 -3.34 -9.75 -11.88
N ASP A 228 -3.40 -10.14 -13.16
CA ASP A 228 -4.67 -10.44 -13.81
C ASP A 228 -5.18 -11.85 -13.46
N GLN A 229 -6.42 -12.15 -13.86
CA GLN A 229 -7.05 -13.46 -13.64
C GLN A 229 -6.31 -14.65 -14.30
N ASN A 230 -5.42 -14.40 -15.25
CA ASN A 230 -4.60 -15.43 -15.92
C ASN A 230 -3.22 -15.58 -15.26
N GLY A 231 -2.95 -14.82 -14.21
CA GLY A 231 -1.67 -14.82 -13.51
C GLY A 231 -0.60 -13.91 -14.11
N ASN A 232 -0.92 -13.11 -15.14
CA ASN A 232 0.01 -12.16 -15.74
C ASN A 232 0.25 -10.99 -14.78
N LEU A 233 1.53 -10.66 -14.58
CA LEU A 233 1.93 -9.55 -13.73
C LEU A 233 2.16 -8.27 -14.54
N TYR A 234 1.72 -7.17 -13.95
CA TYR A 234 1.90 -5.82 -14.40
C TYR A 234 2.70 -5.05 -13.35
N TRP A 235 3.72 -4.34 -13.80
CA TRP A 235 4.72 -3.72 -12.95
C TRP A 235 4.84 -2.24 -13.28
N THR A 236 4.89 -1.41 -12.25
CA THR A 236 5.12 0.03 -12.38
C THR A 236 6.18 0.47 -11.38
N GLN A 237 7.19 1.23 -11.85
CA GLN A 237 8.08 2.01 -11.00
C GLN A 237 7.80 3.49 -11.21
N LEU A 238 7.60 4.23 -10.13
CA LEU A 238 7.54 5.67 -10.14
C LEU A 238 8.73 6.22 -9.36
N PHE A 239 9.47 7.12 -9.99
CA PHE A 239 10.61 7.82 -9.41
C PHE A 239 10.20 9.27 -9.19
N THR A 240 10.55 9.85 -8.03
CA THR A 240 10.33 11.28 -7.80
C THR A 240 11.52 11.96 -7.16
N ARG A 241 11.56 13.28 -7.33
CA ARG A 241 12.34 14.22 -6.54
C ARG A 241 11.38 15.14 -5.81
N ASN A 242 11.54 15.31 -4.51
CA ASN A 242 10.87 16.33 -3.71
C ASN A 242 11.88 17.26 -3.03
#